data_AF-A0A924EU70-F1
#
_entry.id   AF-A0A924EU70-F1
#
_cell.length_a   1.000
_cell.length_b   1.000
_cell.length_c   1.000
_cell.angle_alpha   90.00
_cell.angle_beta   90.00
_cell.angle_gamma   90.00
#
_symmetry.space_group_name_H-M   'P 1'
#
loop_
_entity.id
_entity.type
_entity.pdbx_description
1 polymer ?
#
loop_
_entity_poly.entity_id
_entity_poly.type
_entity_poly.pdbx_seq_one_letter_code
_entity_poly.pdbx_strand_id
1 'polypeptide(L)'
;MKLKFALESSGQDRRDLVATIDSATTIGDLAAYLACADPDQSAGGVASTPGPAGLAGAVPAGEVGYTLSLADQNHRAIDPRLTVPESGLRSGVAVAVTRRSEAVVGRPAAVATIVAGPDAGREFALWRGTAYLGRGRGAEIRLSDSSVSRRHAKLVIAGSLEVSAAPLVEVVDLGSANGISVGGAEVPRAVLQAGDRVRLGDTEVEVRLTETASGGGGYVAGSASVAFTRSPRLAPLFEGRTFELPGLPERPKPSRMPWLAMMFPAFMGMGMFAFTQSPYSLMFVLMSPMMMLGNHVEQRRGGKKDFESQMRDFREDVEIVATGIRGSLEVEAEQRRRENPSSTECGQGARRLTPLLWTRRGDMPGFLQLRLGLGTLPSRSSMTMPPVGRSTAQAWAELAAAVEGLSLVTDVPVVVDPLSMGAIGVSGAREVALPAA
;
A
#
# COMPACT_ATOMS: atom_id res chain seq x y z
N MET A 1 29.84 -8.03 -0.09
CA MET A 1 28.40 -7.66 -0.15
C MET A 1 27.95 -7.60 -1.61
N LYS A 2 26.70 -8.00 -1.92
CA LYS A 2 26.10 -7.79 -3.25
C LYS A 2 25.20 -6.55 -3.22
N LEU A 3 25.45 -5.59 -4.09
CA LEU A 3 24.68 -4.36 -4.23
C LEU A 3 24.03 -4.34 -5.62
N LYS A 4 22.72 -4.17 -5.69
CA LYS A 4 21.97 -4.04 -6.96
C LYS A 4 21.53 -2.60 -7.12
N PHE A 5 21.90 -1.87 -8.17
CA PHE A 5 21.52 -0.46 -8.31
C PHE A 5 21.37 -0.09 -9.79
N ALA A 6 20.60 0.94 -10.07
CA ALA A 6 20.48 1.48 -11.41
C ALA A 6 21.54 2.57 -11.61
N LEU A 7 22.41 2.44 -12.61
CA LEU A 7 23.34 3.48 -13.03
C LEU A 7 22.68 4.34 -14.10
N GLU A 8 22.62 5.64 -13.87
CA GLU A 8 22.15 6.64 -14.83
C GLU A 8 23.37 7.27 -15.51
N SER A 9 23.57 6.99 -16.81
CA SER A 9 24.66 7.58 -17.60
C SER A 9 24.22 8.89 -18.26
N SER A 10 25.19 9.66 -18.78
CA SER A 10 25.03 11.01 -19.34
C SER A 10 24.01 11.18 -20.48
N GLY A 11 23.36 10.10 -20.93
CA GLY A 11 22.31 10.07 -21.94
C GLY A 11 20.92 9.63 -21.46
N GLN A 12 20.63 9.70 -20.15
CA GLN A 12 19.34 9.29 -19.52
C GLN A 12 18.98 7.79 -19.59
N ASP A 13 19.86 6.93 -20.13
CA ASP A 13 19.63 5.49 -20.13
C ASP A 13 19.98 4.89 -18.76
N ARG A 14 19.06 4.13 -18.17
CA ARG A 14 19.21 3.51 -16.84
C ARG A 14 19.59 2.04 -16.99
N ARG A 15 20.72 1.67 -16.39
CA ARG A 15 21.22 0.29 -16.43
C ARG A 15 21.21 -0.33 -15.05
N ASP A 16 20.50 -1.44 -14.91
CA ASP A 16 20.52 -2.22 -13.67
C ASP A 16 21.84 -3.02 -13.57
N LEU A 17 22.64 -2.68 -12.57
CA LEU A 17 23.93 -3.30 -12.28
C LEU A 17 23.88 -4.10 -10.97
N VAL A 18 24.67 -5.17 -10.92
CA VAL A 18 24.93 -5.93 -9.70
C VAL A 18 26.43 -5.90 -9.42
N ALA A 19 26.83 -5.18 -8.38
CA ALA A 19 28.22 -5.10 -7.95
C ALA A 19 28.46 -6.05 -6.76
N THR A 20 29.56 -6.80 -6.82
CA THR A 20 30.09 -7.53 -5.67
C THR A 20 31.23 -6.71 -5.09
N ILE A 21 31.05 -6.18 -3.89
CA ILE A 21 31.92 -5.19 -3.25
C ILE A 21 32.43 -5.70 -1.90
N ASP A 22 33.62 -5.28 -1.50
CA ASP A 22 34.15 -5.51 -0.15
C ASP A 22 33.57 -4.48 0.84
N SER A 23 33.54 -4.78 2.14
CA SER A 23 33.06 -3.86 3.17
C SER A 23 33.94 -2.62 3.33
N ALA A 24 35.23 -2.73 2.98
CA ALA A 24 36.18 -1.63 3.02
C ALA A 24 36.14 -0.73 1.77
N THR A 25 35.40 -1.12 0.70
CA THR A 25 35.32 -0.33 -0.52
C THR A 25 34.66 1.03 -0.24
N THR A 26 35.33 2.11 -0.63
CA THR A 26 34.78 3.47 -0.50
C THR A 26 33.86 3.84 -1.66
N ILE A 27 33.02 4.84 -1.45
CA ILE A 27 32.17 5.41 -2.51
C ILE A 27 33.03 6.02 -3.62
N GLY A 28 34.18 6.61 -3.29
CA GLY A 28 35.14 7.12 -4.27
C GLY A 28 35.70 6.01 -5.15
N ASP A 29 36.11 4.89 -4.56
CA ASP A 29 36.64 3.73 -5.30
C ASP A 29 35.57 3.12 -6.22
N LEU A 30 34.34 2.99 -5.71
CA LEU A 30 33.21 2.49 -6.50
C LEU A 30 32.87 3.44 -7.65
N ALA A 31 32.83 4.75 -7.40
CA ALA A 31 32.56 5.76 -8.43
C ALA A 31 33.65 5.81 -9.50
N ALA A 32 34.92 5.71 -9.10
CA ALA A 32 36.05 5.66 -10.02
C ALA A 32 36.01 4.38 -10.88
N TYR A 33 35.71 3.22 -10.27
CA TYR A 33 35.54 1.98 -11.00
C TYR A 33 34.40 2.08 -12.03
N LEU A 34 33.24 2.62 -11.63
CA LEU A 34 32.10 2.81 -12.52
C LEU A 34 32.39 3.81 -13.65
N ALA A 35 33.11 4.90 -13.38
CA ALA A 35 33.57 5.82 -14.42
C ALA A 35 34.48 5.14 -15.44
N CYS A 36 35.42 4.31 -15.00
CA CYS A 36 36.34 3.58 -15.89
C CYS A 36 35.65 2.44 -16.65
N ALA A 37 34.65 1.82 -16.05
CA ALA A 37 33.92 0.68 -16.62
C ALA A 37 32.75 1.11 -17.52
N ASP A 38 32.38 2.39 -17.57
CA ASP A 38 31.31 2.90 -18.41
C ASP A 38 31.79 3.08 -19.87
N PRO A 39 31.30 2.25 -20.82
CA PRO A 39 31.72 2.34 -22.22
C PRO A 39 31.29 3.66 -22.89
N ASP A 40 30.22 4.30 -22.42
CA ASP A 40 29.68 5.51 -23.03
C ASP A 40 30.46 6.77 -22.61
N GLN A 41 31.00 6.79 -21.39
CA GLN A 41 31.90 7.86 -20.94
C GLN A 41 33.30 7.77 -21.58
N SER A 42 33.72 6.56 -21.96
CA SER A 42 35.00 6.33 -22.63
C SER A 42 35.00 6.81 -24.09
N ALA A 43 33.83 6.88 -24.73
CA ALA A 43 33.66 7.37 -26.11
C ALA A 43 33.45 8.90 -26.20
N GLY A 44 33.00 9.54 -25.12
CA GLY A 44 32.74 10.98 -25.05
C GLY A 44 33.92 11.76 -24.46
N GLY A 45 34.92 12.08 -25.29
CA GLY A 45 35.93 13.07 -24.94
C GLY A 45 35.27 14.37 -24.47
N VAL A 46 35.52 14.73 -23.20
CA VAL A 46 35.13 15.95 -22.47
C VAL A 46 34.52 17.06 -23.36
N ALA A 47 33.20 17.01 -23.58
CA ALA A 47 32.43 18.18 -23.93
C ALA A 47 32.37 19.07 -22.68
N SER A 48 33.26 20.04 -22.64
CA SER A 48 33.32 21.09 -21.65
C SER A 48 32.16 22.05 -21.90
N THR A 49 31.09 21.95 -21.11
CA THR A 49 30.12 23.03 -21.02
C THR A 49 30.78 24.20 -20.28
N PRO A 50 30.88 25.41 -20.87
CA PRO A 50 31.58 26.52 -20.24
C PRO A 50 30.71 27.13 -19.12
N GLY A 51 31.14 26.94 -17.87
CA GLY A 51 30.73 27.79 -16.74
C GLY A 51 31.45 29.15 -16.81
N PRO A 52 30.90 30.20 -16.18
CA PRO A 52 31.31 31.58 -16.44
C PRO A 52 32.78 31.81 -16.10
N ALA A 53 33.44 32.55 -16.98
CA ALA A 53 34.85 32.89 -16.93
C ALA A 53 35.22 33.59 -15.60
N GLY A 54 36.31 33.14 -14.99
CA GLY A 54 37.00 33.91 -13.95
C GLY A 54 37.75 33.07 -12.94
N LEU A 55 39.04 32.84 -13.25
CA LEU A 55 40.21 32.66 -12.35
C LEU A 55 41.03 31.43 -12.72
N ALA A 56 42.05 31.70 -13.53
CA ALA A 56 43.15 30.80 -13.79
C ALA A 56 43.93 30.53 -12.50
N GLY A 57 43.91 29.28 -12.07
CA GLY A 57 44.82 28.70 -11.09
C GLY A 57 45.01 27.24 -11.44
N ALA A 58 46.19 26.89 -11.96
CA ALA A 58 46.53 25.54 -12.38
C ALA A 58 46.38 24.55 -11.20
N VAL A 59 45.45 23.60 -11.33
CA VAL A 59 45.37 22.45 -10.43
C VAL A 59 46.20 21.31 -11.05
N PRO A 60 47.22 20.78 -10.36
CA PRO A 60 48.07 19.72 -10.90
C PRO A 60 47.28 18.42 -11.10
N ALA A 61 47.65 17.68 -12.15
CA ALA A 61 47.13 16.37 -12.47
C ALA A 61 47.44 15.37 -11.33
N GLY A 62 46.43 15.02 -10.52
CA GLY A 62 46.57 14.06 -9.43
C GLY A 62 45.32 13.76 -8.60
N GLU A 63 44.27 14.60 -8.61
CA GLU A 63 43.11 14.43 -7.72
C GLU A 63 41.76 14.80 -8.37
N VAL A 64 41.42 14.24 -9.53
CA VAL A 64 40.01 14.31 -10.01
C VAL A 64 39.22 13.21 -9.31
N GLY A 65 38.76 13.49 -8.07
CA GLY A 65 37.96 12.54 -7.31
C GLY A 65 36.57 12.36 -7.94
N TYR A 66 36.16 11.13 -8.22
CA TYR A 66 34.78 10.81 -8.56
C TYR A 66 33.97 10.51 -7.29
N THR A 67 32.67 10.78 -7.32
CA THR A 67 31.73 10.31 -6.29
C THR A 67 30.42 9.88 -6.92
N LEU A 68 29.57 9.23 -6.13
CA LEU A 68 28.21 8.86 -6.52
C LEU A 68 27.21 9.92 -6.08
N SER A 69 26.20 10.16 -6.90
CA SER A 69 25.04 10.97 -6.59
C SER A 69 23.77 10.13 -6.65
N LEU A 70 22.83 10.38 -5.75
CA LEU A 70 21.54 9.68 -5.70
C LEU A 70 20.54 10.34 -6.66
N ALA A 71 20.28 9.72 -7.81
CA ALA A 71 19.41 10.28 -8.85
C ALA A 71 17.95 10.42 -8.37
N ASP A 72 17.51 9.57 -7.45
CA ASP A 72 16.18 9.64 -6.82
C ASP A 72 16.06 10.73 -5.73
N GLN A 73 17.18 11.35 -5.34
CA GLN A 73 17.25 12.38 -4.29
C GLN A 73 17.92 13.66 -4.82
N ASN A 74 17.41 14.20 -5.93
CA ASN A 74 17.90 15.43 -6.56
C ASN A 74 19.41 15.42 -6.86
N HIS A 75 19.96 14.27 -7.25
CA HIS A 75 21.40 14.08 -7.46
C HIS A 75 22.25 14.49 -6.25
N ARG A 76 21.79 14.21 -5.03
CA ARG A 76 22.58 14.44 -3.81
C ARG A 76 23.87 13.63 -3.88
N ALA A 77 25.01 14.32 -3.91
CA ALA A 77 26.32 13.69 -3.85
C ALA A 77 26.54 13.00 -2.50
N ILE A 78 27.13 11.81 -2.54
CA ILE A 78 27.57 11.04 -1.39
C ILE A 78 29.03 11.41 -1.12
N ASP A 79 29.47 11.41 0.14
CA ASP A 79 30.89 11.63 0.45
C ASP A 79 31.72 10.44 -0.07
N PRO A 80 32.71 10.66 -0.96
CA PRO A 80 33.54 9.60 -1.53
C PRO A 80 34.40 8.87 -0.48
N ARG A 81 34.60 9.43 0.70
CA ARG A 81 35.41 8.83 1.78
C ARG A 81 34.65 7.78 2.59
N LEU A 82 33.33 7.74 2.50
CA LEU A 82 32.52 6.77 3.22
C LEU A 82 32.67 5.39 2.59
N THR A 83 32.71 4.34 3.41
CA THR A 83 32.55 2.98 2.90
C THR A 83 31.12 2.78 2.38
N VAL A 84 30.91 1.83 1.46
CA VAL A 84 29.55 1.55 0.95
C VAL A 84 28.55 1.27 2.09
N PRO A 85 28.87 0.49 3.14
CA PRO A 85 27.96 0.30 4.28
C PRO A 85 27.65 1.60 5.05
N GLU A 86 28.65 2.46 5.28
CA GLU A 86 28.49 3.71 6.03
C GLU A 86 27.78 4.81 5.23
N SER A 87 27.88 4.76 3.90
CA SER A 87 27.25 5.73 2.99
C SER A 87 25.71 5.68 3.01
N GLY A 88 25.13 4.58 3.50
CA GLY A 88 23.71 4.31 3.42
C GLY A 88 23.21 3.95 2.02
N LEU A 89 24.10 3.63 1.07
CA LEU A 89 23.75 3.14 -0.25
C LEU A 89 23.09 1.76 -0.16
N ARG A 90 21.96 1.56 -0.86
CA ARG A 90 21.11 0.36 -0.74
C ARG A 90 20.86 -0.28 -2.08
N SER A 91 20.51 -1.57 -2.06
CA SER A 91 20.03 -2.21 -3.29
C SER A 91 18.70 -1.58 -3.74
N GLY A 92 18.55 -1.29 -5.03
CA GLY A 92 17.38 -0.68 -5.66
C GLY A 92 17.46 0.84 -5.83
N VAL A 93 18.52 1.50 -5.38
CA VAL A 93 18.73 2.94 -5.58
C VAL A 93 19.21 3.23 -7.01
N ALA A 94 18.89 4.44 -7.50
CA ALA A 94 19.43 4.96 -8.74
C ALA A 94 20.61 5.89 -8.42
N VAL A 95 21.77 5.65 -9.02
CA VAL A 95 22.98 6.45 -8.84
C VAL A 95 23.51 6.99 -10.16
N ALA A 96 24.14 8.15 -10.12
CA ALA A 96 24.91 8.71 -11.21
C ALA A 96 26.33 9.02 -10.73
N VAL A 97 27.33 8.76 -11.58
CA VAL A 97 28.72 9.12 -11.30
C VAL A 97 28.90 10.60 -11.56
N THR A 98 29.45 11.33 -10.59
CA THR A 98 29.70 12.77 -10.71
C THR A 98 31.13 13.12 -10.29
N ARG A 99 31.65 14.22 -10.86
CA ARG A 99 32.96 14.74 -10.47
C ARG A 99 32.82 15.52 -9.16
N ARG A 100 33.81 15.36 -8.28
CA ARG A 100 33.95 16.16 -7.05
C ARG A 100 34.14 17.63 -7.43
N SER A 101 33.05 18.39 -7.42
CA SER A 101 33.07 19.86 -7.44
C SER A 101 32.69 20.36 -6.05
N GLU A 102 33.39 21.38 -5.56
CA GLU A 102 33.15 22.01 -4.27
C GLU A 102 31.82 22.77 -4.26
N ALA A 103 30.70 22.07 -4.12
CA ALA A 103 29.46 22.62 -3.61
C ALA A 103 28.45 21.49 -3.39
N VAL A 104 28.40 20.96 -2.15
CA VAL A 104 27.22 20.24 -1.69
C VAL A 104 26.11 21.27 -1.54
N VAL A 105 25.23 21.40 -2.54
CA VAL A 105 24.06 22.27 -2.45
C VAL A 105 22.99 21.55 -1.63
N GLY A 106 22.89 21.92 -0.35
CA GLY A 106 21.85 21.48 0.57
C GLY A 106 21.72 22.48 1.73
N ARG A 107 20.52 22.62 2.29
CA ARG A 107 20.32 23.46 3.49
C ARG A 107 21.13 22.88 4.66
N PRO A 108 21.86 23.71 5.43
CA PRO A 108 22.61 23.24 6.58
C PRO A 108 21.66 22.65 7.63
N ALA A 109 22.04 21.51 8.20
CA ALA A 109 21.29 20.84 9.26
C ALA A 109 21.62 21.40 10.65
N ALA A 110 22.85 21.90 10.81
CA ALA A 110 23.32 22.55 12.02
C ALA A 110 24.37 23.62 11.70
N VAL A 111 24.72 24.42 12.68
CA VAL A 111 25.83 25.37 12.64
C VAL A 111 26.72 25.10 13.85
N ALA A 112 28.02 24.90 13.64
CA ALA A 112 29.02 24.92 14.72
C ALA A 112 29.58 26.33 14.87
N THR A 113 29.52 26.88 16.08
CA THR A 113 30.08 28.18 16.43
C THR A 113 31.23 27.98 17.40
N ILE A 114 32.38 28.59 17.11
CA ILE A 114 33.52 28.61 18.03
C ILE A 114 33.26 29.68 19.09
N VAL A 115 33.03 29.27 20.32
CA VAL A 115 32.64 30.16 21.42
C VAL A 115 33.84 30.62 22.28
N ALA A 116 34.94 29.86 22.27
CA ALA A 116 36.20 30.24 22.92
C ALA A 116 37.41 29.67 22.16
N GLY A 117 38.59 30.27 22.37
CA GLY A 117 39.85 29.89 21.74
C GLY A 117 40.31 30.85 20.64
N PRO A 118 41.41 30.52 19.93
CA PRO A 118 42.02 31.40 18.91
C PRO A 118 41.10 31.77 17.74
N ASP A 119 40.10 30.93 17.48
CA ASP A 119 39.15 31.04 16.38
C ASP A 119 37.75 31.53 16.82
N ALA A 120 37.64 32.08 18.03
CA ALA A 120 36.35 32.51 18.61
C ALA A 120 35.57 33.46 17.68
N GLY A 121 34.26 33.22 17.56
CA GLY A 121 33.35 33.95 16.69
C GLY A 121 33.21 33.39 15.27
N ARG A 122 33.98 32.35 14.89
CA ARG A 122 33.81 31.67 13.59
C ARG A 122 32.63 30.71 13.62
N GLU A 123 31.85 30.69 12.54
CA GLU A 123 30.74 29.76 12.34
C GLU A 123 30.97 28.85 11.13
N PHE A 124 30.53 27.61 11.25
CA PHE A 124 30.65 26.60 10.21
C PHE A 124 29.29 25.95 9.99
N ALA A 125 28.77 26.06 8.76
CA ALA A 125 27.61 25.32 8.34
C ALA A 125 27.90 23.82 8.37
N LEU A 126 27.01 23.03 8.96
CA LEU A 126 27.13 21.58 9.02
C LEU A 126 25.96 20.92 8.32
N TRP A 127 26.29 19.91 7.52
CA TRP A 127 25.33 19.09 6.81
C TRP A 127 25.10 17.79 7.58
N ARG A 128 24.01 17.08 7.28
CA ARG A 128 23.77 15.74 7.85
C ARG A 128 24.92 14.81 7.44
N GLY A 129 25.39 13.98 8.37
CA GLY A 129 26.56 13.13 8.16
C GLY A 129 27.69 13.45 9.14
N THR A 130 28.94 13.29 8.70
CA THR A 130 30.13 13.49 9.56
C THR A 130 30.90 14.74 9.15
N ALA A 131 31.27 15.57 10.13
CA ALA A 131 32.19 16.70 9.97
C ALA A 131 33.40 16.52 10.89
N TYR A 132 34.61 16.66 10.38
CA TYR A 132 35.85 16.51 11.13
C TYR A 132 36.34 17.86 11.69
N LEU A 133 36.84 17.81 12.92
CA LEU A 133 37.44 18.93 13.65
C LEU A 133 38.94 18.69 13.79
N GLY A 134 39.75 19.69 13.47
CA GLY A 134 41.19 19.60 13.65
C GLY A 134 41.97 20.73 12.98
N ARG A 135 43.30 20.75 13.20
CA ARG A 135 44.18 21.73 12.52
C ARG A 135 44.62 21.32 11.11
N GLY A 136 44.41 20.06 10.75
CA GLY A 136 44.87 19.49 9.48
C GLY A 136 44.05 19.98 8.28
N ARG A 137 44.61 19.88 7.08
CA ARG A 137 43.93 20.26 5.83
C ARG A 137 42.74 19.35 5.46
N GLY A 138 42.56 18.23 6.16
CA GLY A 138 41.46 17.27 5.95
C GLY A 138 40.28 17.42 6.93
N ALA A 139 40.24 18.47 7.75
CA ALA A 139 39.13 18.77 8.64
C ALA A 139 38.21 19.83 8.02
N GLU A 140 36.90 19.57 8.00
CA GLU A 140 35.90 20.56 7.54
C GLU A 140 35.85 21.77 8.48
N ILE A 141 35.95 21.54 9.79
CA ILE A 141 36.13 22.59 10.80
C ILE A 141 37.61 22.70 11.10
N ARG A 142 38.28 23.58 10.34
CA ARG A 142 39.71 23.81 10.48
C ARG A 142 40.02 24.85 11.55
N LEU A 143 40.69 24.39 12.60
CA LEU A 143 41.08 25.18 13.77
C LEU A 143 42.57 25.59 13.66
N SER A 144 42.87 26.80 14.10
CA SER A 144 44.20 27.41 14.17
C SER A 144 44.92 27.09 15.49
N ASP A 145 44.20 26.49 16.44
CA ASP A 145 44.70 26.11 17.76
C ASP A 145 45.80 25.04 17.69
N SER A 146 46.97 25.36 18.25
CA SER A 146 48.14 24.47 18.29
C SER A 146 47.93 23.25 19.19
N SER A 147 47.06 23.35 20.20
CA SER A 147 46.72 22.27 21.13
C SER A 147 45.72 21.27 20.51
N VAL A 148 45.14 21.58 19.34
CA VAL A 148 44.24 20.69 18.62
C VAL A 148 45.01 19.75 17.69
N SER A 149 44.67 18.46 17.63
CA SER A 149 45.30 17.49 16.73
C SER A 149 44.93 17.71 15.25
N ARG A 150 45.71 17.14 14.31
CA ARG A 150 45.44 17.27 12.87
C ARG A 150 44.05 16.75 12.48
N ARG A 151 43.64 15.64 13.09
CA ARG A 151 42.27 15.10 13.12
C ARG A 151 41.96 14.84 14.58
N HIS A 152 41.25 15.77 15.22
CA HIS A 152 41.04 15.75 16.66
C HIS A 152 39.77 14.97 16.98
N ALA A 153 38.65 15.39 16.42
CA ALA A 153 37.36 14.77 16.66
C ALA A 153 36.52 14.75 15.37
N LYS A 154 35.39 14.05 15.42
CA LYS A 154 34.33 14.16 14.42
C LYS A 154 33.00 14.47 15.09
N LEU A 155 32.20 15.32 14.46
CA LEU A 155 30.79 15.52 14.74
C LEU A 155 29.98 14.64 13.79
N VAL A 156 29.04 13.88 14.34
CA VAL A 156 28.08 13.06 13.60
C VAL A 156 26.70 13.68 13.82
N ILE A 157 26.10 14.20 12.75
CA ILE A 157 24.78 14.81 12.78
C ILE A 157 23.77 13.81 12.21
N ALA A 158 23.01 13.19 13.11
CA ALA A 158 21.97 12.24 12.79
C ALA A 158 20.58 12.92 12.81
N GLY A 159 19.72 12.55 11.86
CA GLY A 159 18.31 12.96 11.89
C GLY A 159 17.54 12.26 13.00
N SER A 160 16.54 12.91 13.60
CA SER A 160 15.66 12.32 14.61
C SER A 160 14.53 11.48 13.99
N LEU A 161 14.11 10.44 14.71
CA LEU A 161 13.08 9.47 14.32
C LEU A 161 11.65 9.87 14.74
N GLU A 162 11.49 10.82 15.66
CA GLU A 162 10.20 11.31 16.11
C GLU A 162 9.85 12.65 15.46
N VAL A 163 8.58 12.81 15.09
CA VAL A 163 8.04 14.05 14.47
C VAL A 163 8.16 15.27 15.40
N SER A 164 8.53 15.06 16.68
CA SER A 164 8.71 16.09 17.72
C SER A 164 10.06 16.04 18.44
N ALA A 165 11.04 15.22 18.03
CA ALA A 165 12.35 15.19 18.70
C ALA A 165 13.42 15.94 17.89
N ALA A 166 14.31 16.66 18.58
CA ALA A 166 15.43 17.37 17.98
C ALA A 166 16.47 16.38 17.36
N PRO A 167 17.16 16.75 16.27
CA PRO A 167 18.27 15.96 15.70
C PRO A 167 19.34 15.60 16.76
N LEU A 168 19.93 14.41 16.65
CA LEU A 168 20.98 13.95 17.55
C LEU A 168 22.35 14.36 17.00
N VAL A 169 23.14 15.10 17.77
CA VAL A 169 24.54 15.43 17.43
C VAL A 169 25.44 14.64 18.36
N GLU A 170 26.34 13.82 17.80
CA GLU A 170 27.35 13.08 18.58
C GLU A 170 28.75 13.62 18.24
N VAL A 171 29.57 13.87 19.24
CA VAL A 171 31.01 14.11 19.07
C VAL A 171 31.80 12.88 19.46
N VAL A 172 32.81 12.54 18.67
CA VAL A 172 33.68 11.38 18.90
C VAL A 172 35.13 11.80 18.75
N ASP A 173 35.94 11.52 19.78
CA ASP A 173 37.39 11.72 19.72
C ASP A 173 38.05 10.69 18.78
N LEU A 174 39.04 11.11 18.00
CA LEU A 174 39.74 10.27 17.03
C LEU A 174 41.13 9.85 17.52
N GLY A 175 41.32 9.77 18.84
CA GLY A 175 42.63 9.50 19.46
C GLY A 175 43.50 10.75 19.45
N SER A 176 42.92 11.88 19.83
CA SER A 176 43.66 13.15 19.91
C SER A 176 44.63 13.17 21.09
N ALA A 177 45.65 14.04 21.02
CA ALA A 177 46.67 14.15 22.07
C ALA A 177 46.12 14.70 23.40
N ASN A 178 45.08 15.53 23.37
CA ASN A 178 44.53 16.22 24.54
C ASN A 178 43.09 15.80 24.87
N GLY A 179 42.51 14.87 24.11
CA GLY A 179 41.12 14.44 24.27
C GLY A 179 40.10 15.55 24.00
N ILE A 180 38.81 15.18 24.12
CA ILE A 180 37.70 16.14 24.11
C ILE A 180 37.04 16.17 25.49
N SER A 181 36.54 17.32 25.90
CA SER A 181 35.70 17.44 27.11
C SER A 181 34.36 18.11 26.82
N VAL A 182 33.32 17.65 27.52
CA VAL A 182 31.96 18.20 27.43
C VAL A 182 31.49 18.48 28.85
N GLY A 183 31.05 19.71 29.13
CA GLY A 183 30.67 20.11 30.49
C GLY A 183 31.80 20.02 31.52
N GLY A 184 33.07 20.08 31.07
CA GLY A 184 34.26 19.99 31.92
C GLY A 184 34.77 18.58 32.22
N ALA A 185 34.10 17.52 31.72
CA ALA A 185 34.56 16.14 31.85
C ALA A 185 35.14 15.62 30.53
N GLU A 186 36.32 14.98 30.58
CA GLU A 186 36.91 14.32 29.42
C GLU A 186 36.16 13.04 29.04
N VAL A 187 35.79 12.93 27.77
CA VAL A 187 34.95 11.84 27.27
C VAL A 187 35.44 11.36 25.89
N PRO A 188 35.48 10.05 25.60
CA PRO A 188 35.84 9.56 24.26
C PRO A 188 34.74 9.80 23.22
N ARG A 189 33.49 9.98 23.69
CA ARG A 189 32.31 10.30 22.89
C ARG A 189 31.23 10.92 23.75
N ALA A 190 30.43 11.81 23.17
CA ALA A 190 29.27 12.40 23.84
C ALA A 190 28.17 12.77 22.83
N VAL A 191 26.92 12.60 23.25
CA VAL A 191 25.76 13.17 22.56
C VAL A 191 25.56 14.59 23.08
N LEU A 192 25.53 15.56 22.18
CA LEU A 192 25.39 16.98 22.49
C LEU A 192 23.91 17.36 22.53
N GLN A 193 23.51 17.99 23.62
CA GLN A 193 22.25 18.70 23.76
C GLN A 193 22.40 20.17 23.33
N ALA A 194 21.27 20.85 23.14
CA ALA A 194 21.28 22.26 22.79
C ALA A 194 21.96 23.07 23.91
N GLY A 195 23.00 23.82 23.56
CA GLY A 195 23.80 24.61 24.51
C GLY A 195 25.02 23.88 25.09
N ASP A 196 25.22 22.59 24.77
CA ASP A 196 26.43 21.89 25.17
C ASP A 196 27.65 22.43 24.42
N ARG A 197 28.75 22.57 25.15
CA ARG A 197 30.03 23.04 24.64
C ARG A 197 31.04 21.91 24.67
N VAL A 198 31.64 21.65 23.51
CA VAL A 198 32.73 20.69 23.36
C VAL A 198 34.04 21.45 23.35
N ARG A 199 34.91 21.14 24.30
CA ARG A 199 36.27 21.67 24.35
C ARG A 199 37.26 20.69 23.71
N LEU A 200 38.07 21.21 22.79
CA LEU A 200 39.18 20.51 22.15
C LEU A 200 40.42 21.41 22.31
N GLY A 201 41.32 21.06 23.22
CA GLY A 201 42.45 21.94 23.54
C GLY A 201 41.99 23.26 24.18
N ASP A 202 42.36 24.40 23.59
CA ASP A 202 41.95 25.75 24.01
C ASP A 202 40.71 26.26 23.28
N THR A 203 40.15 25.46 22.37
CA THR A 203 38.98 25.81 21.57
C THR A 203 37.70 25.19 22.15
N GLU A 204 36.65 25.99 22.31
CA GLU A 204 35.30 25.50 22.63
C GLU A 204 34.36 25.69 21.44
N VAL A 205 33.60 24.64 21.12
CA VAL A 205 32.65 24.59 20.01
C VAL A 205 31.25 24.30 20.55
N GLU A 206 30.29 25.12 20.15
CA GLU A 206 28.87 24.93 20.40
C GLU A 206 28.17 24.57 19.08
N VAL A 207 27.27 23.59 19.10
CA VAL A 207 26.54 23.15 17.89
C VAL A 207 25.07 23.47 18.03
N ARG A 208 24.54 24.30 17.13
CA ARG A 208 23.12 24.68 17.10
C ARG A 208 22.42 24.08 15.89
N LEU A 209 21.30 23.39 16.14
CA LEU A 209 20.47 22.79 15.09
C LEU A 209 19.64 23.85 14.38
N THR A 210 19.44 23.68 13.07
CA THR A 210 18.56 24.54 12.26
C THR A 210 17.28 23.76 11.93
N GLU A 211 16.23 23.86 12.76
CA GLU A 211 14.90 23.27 12.43
C GLU A 211 14.23 24.08 11.28
N THR A 212 13.34 23.58 10.42
CA THR A 212 12.46 22.39 10.44
C THR A 212 12.19 21.95 8.99
N ALA A 213 12.05 20.65 8.74
CA ALA A 213 11.19 20.14 7.68
C ALA A 213 10.45 18.92 8.21
N SER A 214 9.23 19.17 8.71
CA SER A 214 8.22 18.15 8.94
C SER A 214 7.90 17.48 7.60
N GLY A 215 7.95 16.15 7.55
CA GLY A 215 7.38 15.38 6.44
C GLY A 215 8.18 14.14 6.04
N GLY A 216 7.73 12.98 6.51
CA GLY A 216 7.91 11.71 5.80
C GLY A 216 8.95 10.76 6.38
N GLY A 217 8.45 9.63 6.91
CA GLY A 217 9.11 8.32 7.01
C GLY A 217 10.56 8.30 7.49
N GLY A 218 10.77 7.85 8.74
CA GLY A 218 12.08 7.77 9.38
C GLY A 218 13.11 6.97 8.58
N TYR A 219 13.97 7.68 7.85
CA TYR A 219 15.26 7.21 7.35
C TYR A 219 16.32 7.51 8.40
N VAL A 220 16.93 6.49 9.00
CA VAL A 220 18.19 6.65 9.74
C VAL A 220 19.30 6.73 8.70
N ALA A 221 19.84 7.92 8.47
CA ALA A 221 21.04 8.09 7.64
C ALA A 221 22.25 7.49 8.38
N GLY A 222 22.76 6.36 7.89
CA GLY A 222 23.93 5.66 8.45
C GLY A 222 23.68 4.22 8.91
N SER A 223 22.44 3.74 8.97
CA SER A 223 22.16 2.31 9.20
C SER A 223 21.54 1.66 7.97
N ALA A 224 22.01 0.46 7.60
CA ALA A 224 21.45 -0.33 6.50
C ALA A 224 20.02 -0.85 6.78
N SER A 225 19.45 -0.59 7.95
CA SER A 225 18.13 -1.02 8.39
C SER A 225 17.18 0.15 8.56
N VAL A 226 15.91 -0.02 8.15
CA VAL A 226 14.83 0.91 8.48
C VAL A 226 14.04 0.29 9.62
N ALA A 227 13.97 0.97 10.76
CA ALA A 227 13.13 0.53 11.86
C ALA A 227 11.67 0.65 11.44
N PHE A 228 10.94 -0.48 11.47
CA PHE A 228 9.53 -0.52 11.10
C PHE A 228 8.75 -1.36 12.11
N THR A 229 7.77 -0.73 12.76
CA THR A 229 6.84 -1.40 13.66
C THR A 229 5.63 -1.88 12.87
N ARG A 230 5.38 -3.19 12.88
CA ARG A 230 4.22 -3.80 12.23
C ARG A 230 2.94 -3.47 13.00
N SER A 231 2.09 -2.60 12.46
CA SER A 231 0.77 -2.35 13.05
C SER A 231 -0.14 -3.58 12.86
N PRO A 232 -0.91 -3.98 13.89
CA PRO A 232 -1.90 -5.04 13.74
C PRO A 232 -2.95 -4.66 12.68
N ARG A 233 -3.24 -5.58 11.75
CA ARG A 233 -4.30 -5.38 10.76
C ARG A 233 -5.51 -6.25 11.12
N LEU A 234 -6.59 -5.62 11.56
CA LEU A 234 -7.92 -6.23 11.55
C LEU A 234 -8.46 -6.13 10.13
N ALA A 235 -8.11 -7.09 9.27
CA ALA A 235 -8.73 -7.23 7.96
C ALA A 235 -9.78 -8.34 8.05
N PRO A 236 -11.06 -8.03 8.30
CA PRO A 236 -12.10 -9.05 8.19
C PRO A 236 -12.11 -9.53 6.74
N LEU A 237 -12.09 -10.85 6.56
CA LEU A 237 -12.41 -11.47 5.27
C LEU A 237 -13.88 -11.16 4.97
N PHE A 238 -14.22 -10.93 3.70
CA PHE A 238 -15.62 -10.89 3.30
C PHE A 238 -16.21 -12.29 3.51
N GLU A 239 -16.98 -12.44 4.59
CA GLU A 239 -17.82 -13.59 4.84
C GLU A 239 -19.04 -13.51 3.91
N GLY A 240 -19.26 -14.57 3.14
CA GLY A 240 -20.39 -14.67 2.23
C GLY A 240 -21.71 -14.53 2.97
N ARG A 241 -22.72 -13.97 2.30
CA ARG A 241 -24.09 -13.88 2.82
C ARG A 241 -24.98 -14.89 2.12
N THR A 242 -26.02 -15.36 2.79
CA THR A 242 -27.06 -16.19 2.19
C THR A 242 -28.26 -15.32 1.85
N PHE A 243 -28.67 -15.31 0.59
CA PHE A 243 -29.87 -14.62 0.14
C PHE A 243 -31.00 -15.64 -0.05
N GLU A 244 -32.10 -15.43 0.65
CA GLU A 244 -33.33 -16.19 0.46
C GLU A 244 -34.14 -15.53 -0.66
N LEU A 245 -34.41 -16.30 -1.72
CA LEU A 245 -35.21 -15.83 -2.85
C LEU A 245 -36.70 -15.93 -2.52
N PRO A 246 -37.54 -15.01 -3.03
CA PRO A 246 -38.97 -15.00 -2.74
C PRO A 246 -39.65 -16.28 -3.23
N GLY A 247 -40.70 -16.69 -2.50
CA GLY A 247 -41.50 -17.86 -2.84
C GLY A 247 -42.20 -17.70 -4.19
N LEU A 248 -42.33 -18.80 -4.94
CA LEU A 248 -42.97 -18.79 -6.25
C LEU A 248 -44.50 -18.74 -6.09
N PRO A 249 -45.22 -17.86 -6.82
CA PRO A 249 -46.68 -17.83 -6.79
C PRO A 249 -47.26 -19.14 -7.35
N GLU A 250 -48.18 -19.75 -6.61
CA GLU A 250 -48.86 -20.98 -7.00
C GLU A 250 -50.11 -20.67 -7.86
N ARG A 251 -50.41 -21.56 -8.81
CA ARG A 251 -51.66 -21.43 -9.57
C ARG A 251 -52.87 -21.73 -8.67
N PRO A 252 -53.94 -20.94 -8.75
CA PRO A 252 -55.16 -21.21 -8.01
C PRO A 252 -55.68 -22.61 -8.36
N LYS A 253 -55.96 -23.41 -7.33
CA LYS A 253 -56.48 -24.77 -7.53
C LYS A 253 -57.88 -24.66 -8.15
N PRO A 254 -58.18 -25.36 -9.25
CA PRO A 254 -59.55 -25.38 -9.76
C PRO A 254 -60.44 -25.98 -8.67
N SER A 255 -61.39 -25.20 -8.17
CA SER A 255 -62.41 -25.71 -7.27
C SER A 255 -63.28 -26.67 -8.08
N ARG A 256 -63.29 -27.94 -7.67
CA ARG A 256 -64.25 -28.90 -8.21
C ARG A 256 -65.59 -28.50 -7.62
N MET A 257 -66.57 -28.24 -8.48
CA MET A 257 -67.93 -27.95 -8.06
C MET A 257 -68.40 -29.12 -7.17
N PRO A 258 -68.69 -28.95 -5.87
CA PRO A 258 -69.08 -30.04 -4.99
C PRO A 258 -70.52 -30.47 -5.31
N TRP A 259 -70.71 -31.27 -6.36
CA TRP A 259 -72.01 -31.75 -6.83
C TRP A 259 -72.79 -32.50 -5.75
N LEU A 260 -72.11 -33.22 -4.85
CA LEU A 260 -72.74 -33.79 -3.65
C LEU A 260 -73.38 -32.72 -2.73
N ALA A 261 -72.71 -31.59 -2.52
CA ALA A 261 -73.25 -30.48 -1.74
C ALA A 261 -74.37 -29.74 -2.47
N MET A 262 -74.40 -29.79 -3.81
CA MET A 262 -75.53 -29.27 -4.61
C MET A 262 -76.78 -30.16 -4.49
N MET A 263 -76.58 -31.49 -4.36
CA MET A 263 -77.67 -32.45 -4.23
C MET A 263 -78.27 -32.51 -2.82
N PHE A 264 -77.47 -32.23 -1.78
CA PHE A 264 -77.90 -32.36 -0.39
C PHE A 264 -79.09 -31.43 -0.01
N PRO A 265 -79.08 -30.12 -0.30
CA PRO A 265 -80.22 -29.24 -0.06
C PRO A 265 -81.44 -29.56 -0.93
N ALA A 266 -81.23 -30.06 -2.15
CA ALA A 266 -82.32 -30.51 -3.00
C ALA A 266 -83.03 -31.72 -2.41
N PHE A 267 -82.28 -32.70 -1.91
CA PHE A 267 -82.81 -33.89 -1.24
C PHE A 267 -83.50 -33.54 0.09
N MET A 268 -82.86 -32.70 0.91
CA MET A 268 -83.40 -32.26 2.20
C MET A 268 -84.63 -31.36 2.05
N GLY A 269 -84.62 -30.42 1.09
CA GLY A 269 -85.76 -29.55 0.80
C GLY A 269 -86.97 -30.31 0.25
N MET A 270 -86.74 -31.32 -0.57
CA MET A 270 -87.80 -32.22 -1.07
C MET A 270 -88.39 -33.10 0.04
N GLY A 271 -87.55 -33.59 0.97
CA GLY A 271 -87.99 -34.32 2.16
C GLY A 271 -88.79 -33.44 3.15
N MET A 272 -88.36 -32.20 3.36
CA MET A 272 -89.10 -31.22 4.18
C MET A 272 -90.45 -30.91 3.57
N PHE A 273 -90.52 -30.66 2.25
CA PHE A 273 -91.79 -30.40 1.57
C PHE A 273 -92.81 -31.54 1.75
N ALA A 274 -92.35 -32.79 1.69
CA ALA A 274 -93.19 -33.96 1.90
C ALA A 274 -93.81 -34.05 3.31
N PHE A 275 -93.11 -33.55 4.34
CA PHE A 275 -93.59 -33.59 5.73
C PHE A 275 -94.33 -32.33 6.17
N THR A 276 -93.85 -31.14 5.78
CA THR A 276 -94.34 -29.85 6.31
C THR A 276 -95.29 -29.13 5.36
N GLN A 277 -95.41 -29.56 4.08
CA GLN A 277 -96.23 -28.93 3.02
C GLN A 277 -96.01 -27.41 2.83
N SER A 278 -94.91 -26.86 3.34
CA SER A 278 -94.68 -25.42 3.32
C SER A 278 -94.03 -25.00 1.99
N PRO A 279 -94.57 -23.98 1.30
CA PRO A 279 -94.03 -23.53 0.01
C PRO A 279 -92.64 -22.90 0.13
N TYR A 280 -92.26 -22.41 1.33
CA TYR A 280 -90.94 -21.82 1.60
C TYR A 280 -89.77 -22.81 1.42
N SER A 281 -90.01 -24.12 1.61
CA SER A 281 -88.98 -25.16 1.43
C SER A 281 -88.49 -25.27 -0.02
N LEU A 282 -89.35 -24.99 -1.01
CA LEU A 282 -89.01 -25.01 -2.43
C LEU A 282 -88.14 -23.80 -2.84
N MET A 283 -88.31 -22.65 -2.19
CA MET A 283 -87.46 -21.47 -2.47
C MET A 283 -85.99 -21.73 -2.09
N PHE A 284 -85.76 -22.49 -1.01
CA PHE A 284 -84.42 -22.85 -0.58
C PHE A 284 -83.70 -23.79 -1.57
N VAL A 285 -84.45 -24.74 -2.15
CA VAL A 285 -83.95 -25.63 -3.21
C VAL A 285 -83.54 -24.85 -4.47
N LEU A 286 -84.27 -23.79 -4.80
CA LEU A 286 -83.95 -22.94 -5.96
C LEU A 286 -82.77 -21.99 -5.70
N MET A 287 -82.65 -21.44 -4.48
CA MET A 287 -81.64 -20.45 -4.14
C MET A 287 -80.24 -21.06 -3.94
N SER A 288 -80.16 -22.31 -3.48
CA SER A 288 -78.90 -23.04 -3.25
C SER A 288 -78.03 -23.20 -4.52
N PRO A 289 -78.56 -23.70 -5.66
CA PRO A 289 -77.83 -23.73 -6.93
C PRO A 289 -77.35 -22.36 -7.39
N MET A 290 -78.16 -21.32 -7.19
CA MET A 290 -77.86 -19.95 -7.62
C MET A 290 -76.70 -19.34 -6.81
N MET A 291 -76.70 -19.53 -5.47
CA MET A 291 -75.58 -19.11 -4.62
C MET A 291 -74.29 -19.86 -4.95
N MET A 292 -74.38 -21.18 -5.17
CA MET A 292 -73.22 -22.00 -5.48
C MET A 292 -72.63 -21.69 -6.86
N LEU A 293 -73.48 -21.38 -7.85
CA LEU A 293 -73.06 -20.89 -9.16
C LEU A 293 -72.40 -19.50 -9.06
N GLY A 294 -72.96 -18.62 -8.21
CA GLY A 294 -72.36 -17.32 -7.87
C GLY A 294 -70.94 -17.47 -7.31
N ASN A 295 -70.76 -18.32 -6.29
CA ASN A 295 -69.46 -18.58 -5.67
C ASN A 295 -68.44 -19.19 -6.66
N HIS A 296 -68.89 -20.03 -7.60
CA HIS A 296 -68.00 -20.60 -8.63
C HIS A 296 -67.52 -19.56 -9.65
N VAL A 297 -68.41 -18.65 -10.07
CA VAL A 297 -68.06 -17.53 -10.95
C VAL A 297 -67.15 -16.54 -10.22
N GLU A 298 -67.44 -16.27 -8.94
CA GLU A 298 -66.62 -15.42 -8.07
C GLU A 298 -65.23 -16.02 -7.85
N GLN A 299 -65.11 -17.31 -7.57
CA GLN A 299 -63.80 -17.98 -7.45
C GLN A 299 -62.99 -17.96 -8.74
N ARG A 300 -63.63 -18.11 -9.91
CA ARG A 300 -62.92 -18.00 -11.20
C ARG A 300 -62.42 -16.59 -11.48
N ARG A 301 -63.23 -15.56 -11.18
CA ARG A 301 -62.84 -14.15 -11.38
C ARG A 301 -61.85 -13.66 -10.33
N GLY A 302 -62.09 -13.98 -9.06
CA GLY A 302 -61.23 -13.67 -7.92
C GLY A 302 -59.88 -14.35 -8.06
N GLY A 303 -59.84 -15.67 -8.32
CA GLY A 303 -58.58 -16.41 -8.45
C GLY A 303 -57.66 -15.90 -9.56
N LYS A 304 -58.22 -15.36 -10.67
CA LYS A 304 -57.40 -14.71 -11.71
C LYS A 304 -56.81 -13.39 -11.21
N LYS A 305 -57.61 -12.53 -10.59
CA LYS A 305 -57.18 -11.24 -10.05
C LYS A 305 -56.18 -11.39 -8.90
N ASP A 306 -56.40 -12.37 -8.03
CA ASP A 306 -55.51 -12.69 -6.91
C ASP A 306 -54.15 -13.18 -7.42
N PHE A 307 -54.15 -14.06 -8.42
CA PHE A 307 -52.91 -14.52 -9.07
C PHE A 307 -52.17 -13.37 -9.77
N GLU A 308 -52.89 -12.47 -10.46
CA GLU A 308 -52.30 -11.26 -11.05
C GLU A 308 -51.70 -10.34 -9.99
N SER A 309 -52.31 -10.22 -8.80
CA SER A 309 -51.73 -9.45 -7.69
C SER A 309 -50.48 -10.13 -7.13
N GLN A 310 -50.53 -11.42 -6.84
CA GLN A 310 -49.38 -12.19 -6.33
C GLN A 310 -48.20 -12.15 -7.30
N MET A 311 -48.46 -12.16 -8.62
CA MET A 311 -47.40 -12.03 -9.62
C MET A 311 -46.76 -10.64 -9.64
N ARG A 312 -47.53 -9.57 -9.34
CA ARG A 312 -46.98 -8.22 -9.21
C ARG A 312 -46.09 -8.11 -7.98
N ASP A 313 -46.60 -8.55 -6.84
CA ASP A 313 -45.87 -8.52 -5.56
C ASP A 313 -44.58 -9.36 -5.67
N PHE A 314 -44.65 -10.53 -6.30
CA PHE A 314 -43.49 -11.37 -6.59
C PHE A 314 -42.42 -10.66 -7.43
N ARG A 315 -42.81 -9.92 -8.47
CA ARG A 315 -41.84 -9.19 -9.31
C ARG A 315 -41.16 -8.07 -8.54
N GLU A 316 -41.91 -7.36 -7.72
CA GLU A 316 -41.38 -6.32 -6.84
C GLU A 316 -40.37 -6.93 -5.83
N ASP A 317 -40.73 -8.04 -5.20
CA ASP A 317 -39.85 -8.76 -4.28
C ASP A 317 -38.56 -9.25 -4.96
N VAL A 318 -38.68 -9.81 -6.17
CA VAL A 318 -37.52 -10.26 -6.97
C VAL A 318 -36.60 -9.08 -7.29
N GLU A 319 -37.15 -7.93 -7.66
CA GLU A 319 -36.36 -6.73 -7.97
C GLU A 319 -35.63 -6.19 -6.73
N ILE A 320 -36.30 -6.17 -5.57
CA ILE A 320 -35.71 -5.76 -4.29
C ILE A 320 -34.54 -6.69 -3.93
N VAL A 321 -34.75 -8.01 -4.01
CA VAL A 321 -33.71 -9.00 -3.68
C VAL A 321 -32.55 -8.93 -4.67
N ALA A 322 -32.82 -8.86 -5.97
CA ALA A 322 -31.79 -8.73 -7.00
C ALA A 322 -30.94 -7.46 -6.80
N THR A 323 -31.57 -6.35 -6.44
CA THR A 323 -30.87 -5.09 -6.13
C THR A 323 -30.02 -5.22 -4.87
N GLY A 324 -30.53 -5.88 -3.83
CA GLY A 324 -29.77 -6.20 -2.62
C GLY A 324 -28.55 -7.08 -2.90
N ILE A 325 -28.69 -8.09 -3.77
CA ILE A 325 -27.57 -8.95 -4.19
C ILE A 325 -26.52 -8.15 -4.96
N ARG A 326 -26.92 -7.31 -5.93
CA ARG A 326 -25.98 -6.45 -6.68
C ARG A 326 -25.18 -5.54 -5.75
N GLY A 327 -25.84 -4.88 -4.79
CA GLY A 327 -25.15 -4.06 -3.79
C GLY A 327 -24.17 -4.88 -2.93
N SER A 328 -24.52 -6.12 -2.61
CA SER A 328 -23.61 -7.04 -1.90
C SER A 328 -22.39 -7.44 -2.74
N LEU A 329 -22.56 -7.62 -4.06
CA LEU A 329 -21.44 -7.94 -4.97
C LEU A 329 -20.44 -6.79 -5.07
N GLU A 330 -20.91 -5.53 -5.07
CA GLU A 330 -20.03 -4.36 -5.06
C GLU A 330 -19.21 -4.27 -3.76
N VAL A 331 -19.86 -4.50 -2.62
CA VAL A 331 -19.18 -4.56 -1.31
C VAL A 331 -18.18 -5.71 -1.27
N GLU A 332 -18.55 -6.88 -1.79
CA GLU A 332 -17.66 -8.03 -1.90
C GLU A 332 -16.43 -7.71 -2.77
N ALA A 333 -16.62 -7.06 -3.91
CA ALA A 333 -15.54 -6.68 -4.81
C ALA A 333 -14.52 -5.76 -4.12
N GLU A 334 -15.02 -4.73 -3.44
CA GLU A 334 -14.20 -3.79 -2.70
C GLU A 334 -13.46 -4.45 -1.52
N GLN A 335 -14.13 -5.32 -0.76
CA GLN A 335 -13.48 -6.03 0.34
C GLN A 335 -12.40 -6.99 -0.17
N ARG A 336 -12.65 -7.76 -1.24
CA ARG A 336 -11.64 -8.63 -1.85
C ARG A 336 -10.43 -7.84 -2.37
N ARG A 337 -10.63 -6.64 -2.93
CA ARG A 337 -9.53 -5.73 -3.31
C ARG A 337 -8.72 -5.26 -2.11
N ARG A 338 -9.35 -4.99 -0.97
CA ARG A 338 -8.65 -4.66 0.29
C ARG A 338 -7.92 -5.84 0.89
N GLU A 339 -8.48 -7.04 0.83
CA GLU A 339 -7.82 -8.29 1.25
C GLU A 339 -6.50 -8.48 0.46
N ASN A 340 -6.55 -8.24 -0.85
CA ASN A 340 -5.46 -8.41 -1.80
C ASN A 340 -5.14 -7.10 -2.56
N PRO A 341 -4.41 -6.16 -1.92
CA PRO A 341 -4.06 -4.89 -2.53
C PRO A 341 -3.27 -5.05 -3.83
N SER A 342 -3.33 -4.02 -4.66
CA SER A 342 -2.60 -3.98 -5.93
C SER A 342 -1.09 -3.85 -5.72
N SER A 343 -0.31 -4.23 -6.72
CA SER A 343 1.15 -4.03 -6.73
C SER A 343 1.53 -2.56 -6.56
N THR A 344 0.75 -1.64 -7.14
CA THR A 344 0.92 -0.18 -6.98
C THR A 344 0.72 0.25 -5.53
N GLU A 345 -0.34 -0.19 -4.87
CA GLU A 345 -0.59 0.12 -3.44
C GLU A 345 0.49 -0.46 -2.54
N CYS A 346 0.91 -1.70 -2.79
CA CYS A 346 2.03 -2.32 -2.07
C CYS A 346 3.34 -1.54 -2.27
N GLY A 347 3.63 -1.10 -3.50
CA GLY A 347 4.82 -0.31 -3.82
C GLY A 347 4.80 1.09 -3.17
N GLN A 348 3.66 1.77 -3.19
CA GLN A 348 3.48 3.03 -2.47
C GLN A 348 3.58 2.82 -0.95
N GLY A 349 2.99 1.73 -0.46
CA GLY A 349 3.04 1.33 0.94
C GLY A 349 4.46 1.10 1.43
N ALA A 350 5.30 0.48 0.59
CA ALA A 350 6.72 0.30 0.85
C ALA A 350 7.49 1.63 0.90
N ARG A 351 7.26 2.51 -0.07
CA ARG A 351 7.92 3.84 -0.13
C ARG A 351 7.52 4.75 1.03
N ARG A 352 6.27 4.68 1.47
CA ARG A 352 5.70 5.53 2.54
C ARG A 352 5.74 4.88 3.93
N LEU A 353 6.29 3.67 4.05
CA LEU A 353 6.31 2.90 5.29
C LEU A 353 4.92 2.78 5.94
N THR A 354 3.90 2.53 5.11
CA THR A 354 2.52 2.42 5.60
C THR A 354 2.32 1.16 6.43
N PRO A 355 1.26 1.10 7.26
CA PRO A 355 0.84 -0.11 7.96
C PRO A 355 0.59 -1.33 7.07
N LEU A 356 0.54 -1.21 5.74
CA LEU A 356 0.38 -2.32 4.80
C LEU A 356 1.62 -3.24 4.74
N LEU A 357 2.79 -2.72 5.08
CA LEU A 357 4.03 -3.48 5.02
C LEU A 357 4.03 -4.63 6.03
N TRP A 358 4.35 -5.83 5.54
CA TRP A 358 4.53 -7.04 6.36
C TRP A 358 3.34 -7.38 7.28
N THR A 359 2.12 -7.07 6.85
CA THR A 359 0.90 -7.33 7.64
C THR A 359 0.50 -8.79 7.73
N ARG A 360 0.84 -9.59 6.72
CA ARG A 360 0.43 -10.99 6.65
C ARG A 360 1.41 -11.87 7.43
N ARG A 361 0.89 -12.68 8.35
CA ARG A 361 1.64 -13.65 9.16
C ARG A 361 1.33 -15.08 8.70
N GLY A 362 2.18 -16.05 9.04
CA GLY A 362 2.02 -17.45 8.63
C GLY A 362 0.72 -18.11 9.07
N ASP A 363 0.11 -17.62 10.15
CA ASP A 363 -1.15 -18.06 10.72
C ASP A 363 -2.39 -17.35 10.14
N MET A 364 -2.18 -16.32 9.30
CA MET A 364 -3.27 -15.52 8.74
C MET A 364 -3.68 -16.02 7.35
N PRO A 365 -4.98 -16.02 7.03
CA PRO A 365 -5.46 -16.21 5.67
C PRO A 365 -4.78 -15.23 4.70
N GLY A 366 -4.41 -15.73 3.52
CA GLY A 366 -3.71 -14.92 2.52
C GLY A 366 -2.19 -14.89 2.65
N PHE A 367 -1.59 -15.55 3.64
CA PHE A 367 -0.14 -15.66 3.73
C PHE A 367 0.45 -16.27 2.46
N LEU A 368 1.45 -15.61 1.88
CA LEU A 368 2.10 -15.98 0.62
C LEU A 368 1.18 -16.10 -0.62
N GLN A 369 -0.06 -15.60 -0.55
CA GLN A 369 -0.91 -15.47 -1.74
C GLN A 369 -0.45 -14.32 -2.64
N LEU A 370 -0.39 -14.61 -3.94
CA LEU A 370 0.00 -13.65 -4.97
C LEU A 370 -1.22 -13.22 -5.77
N ARG A 371 -1.40 -11.90 -5.94
CA ARG A 371 -2.42 -11.33 -6.82
C ARG A 371 -1.86 -11.26 -8.25
N LEU A 372 -2.52 -11.94 -9.18
CA LEU A 372 -2.14 -11.94 -10.60
C LEU A 372 -2.78 -10.80 -11.38
N GLY A 373 -3.96 -10.34 -10.96
CA GLY A 373 -4.71 -9.33 -11.69
C GLY A 373 -6.12 -9.18 -11.18
N LEU A 374 -6.97 -8.53 -11.97
CA LEU A 374 -8.40 -8.40 -11.74
C LEU A 374 -9.14 -9.33 -12.72
N GLY A 375 -10.19 -9.97 -12.24
CA GLY A 375 -10.97 -10.90 -13.05
C GLY A 375 -12.37 -11.08 -12.50
N THR A 376 -13.05 -12.09 -13.05
CA THR A 376 -14.40 -12.48 -12.64
C THR A 376 -14.31 -13.82 -11.93
N LEU A 377 -14.78 -13.88 -10.68
CA LEU A 377 -14.77 -15.09 -9.87
C LEU A 377 -16.16 -15.37 -9.31
N PRO A 378 -16.46 -16.61 -8.88
CA PRO A 378 -17.66 -16.89 -8.12
C PRO A 378 -17.77 -16.02 -6.87
N SER A 379 -18.96 -15.49 -6.60
CA SER A 379 -19.28 -14.82 -5.34
C SER A 379 -19.12 -15.79 -4.17
N ARG A 380 -18.68 -15.29 -3.02
CA ARG A 380 -18.67 -16.03 -1.74
C ARG A 380 -20.08 -16.10 -1.15
N SER A 381 -21.01 -15.26 -1.60
CA SER A 381 -22.41 -15.28 -1.17
C SER A 381 -23.16 -16.40 -1.89
N SER A 382 -24.13 -17.00 -1.19
CA SER A 382 -24.96 -18.09 -1.72
C SER A 382 -26.40 -17.61 -1.89
N MET A 383 -27.10 -18.23 -2.84
CA MET A 383 -28.51 -17.98 -3.11
C MET A 383 -29.28 -19.27 -2.92
N THR A 384 -30.31 -19.25 -2.08
CA THR A 384 -31.16 -20.41 -1.83
C THR A 384 -32.37 -20.35 -2.75
N MET A 385 -32.45 -21.26 -3.72
CA MET A 385 -33.59 -21.35 -4.64
C MET A 385 -34.84 -21.91 -3.92
N PRO A 386 -36.03 -21.33 -4.14
CA PRO A 386 -37.26 -21.83 -3.56
C PRO A 386 -37.66 -23.17 -4.22
N PRO A 387 -38.40 -24.04 -3.51
CA PRO A 387 -38.84 -25.31 -4.06
C PRO A 387 -39.73 -25.11 -5.29
N VAL A 388 -39.49 -25.91 -6.34
CA VAL A 388 -40.28 -25.91 -7.57
C VAL A 388 -41.57 -26.72 -7.33
N GLY A 389 -42.54 -26.10 -6.65
CA GLY A 389 -43.86 -26.69 -6.39
C GLY A 389 -44.79 -26.64 -7.61
N ARG A 390 -46.08 -26.32 -7.41
CA ARG A 390 -47.04 -26.00 -8.50
C ARG A 390 -46.87 -24.56 -9.03
N SER A 391 -45.63 -24.11 -9.07
CA SER A 391 -45.28 -22.77 -9.51
C SER A 391 -45.52 -22.63 -11.01
N THR A 392 -45.78 -21.41 -11.43
CA THR A 392 -45.91 -21.11 -12.86
C THR A 392 -44.53 -21.14 -13.50
N ALA A 393 -44.36 -21.87 -14.62
CA ALA A 393 -43.11 -21.88 -15.39
C ALA A 393 -42.60 -20.45 -15.70
N GLN A 394 -43.53 -19.51 -15.88
CA GLN A 394 -43.24 -18.08 -16.02
C GLN A 394 -42.54 -17.48 -14.79
N ALA A 395 -43.05 -17.70 -13.58
CA ALA A 395 -42.44 -17.13 -12.36
C ALA A 395 -41.03 -17.67 -12.12
N TRP A 396 -40.82 -18.97 -12.42
CA TRP A 396 -39.49 -19.56 -12.34
C TRP A 396 -38.53 -18.96 -13.38
N ALA A 397 -38.98 -18.77 -14.63
CA ALA A 397 -38.18 -18.15 -15.68
C ALA A 397 -37.85 -16.69 -15.37
N GLU A 398 -38.81 -15.92 -14.85
CA GLU A 398 -38.60 -14.52 -14.42
C GLU A 398 -37.59 -14.45 -13.25
N LEU A 399 -37.69 -15.33 -12.26
CA LEU A 399 -36.71 -15.42 -11.17
C LEU A 399 -35.31 -15.78 -11.69
N ALA A 400 -35.22 -16.84 -12.50
CA ALA A 400 -33.95 -17.32 -13.04
C ALA A 400 -33.24 -16.24 -13.87
N ALA A 401 -33.99 -15.50 -14.69
CA ALA A 401 -33.46 -14.37 -15.46
C ALA A 401 -33.02 -13.21 -14.55
N ALA A 402 -33.74 -12.92 -13.46
CA ALA A 402 -33.39 -11.84 -12.55
C ALA A 402 -32.10 -12.11 -11.75
N VAL A 403 -31.81 -13.38 -11.45
CA VAL A 403 -30.60 -13.80 -10.72
C VAL A 403 -29.44 -14.22 -11.63
N GLU A 404 -29.66 -14.25 -12.94
CA GLU A 404 -28.63 -14.61 -13.91
C GLU A 404 -27.42 -13.67 -13.80
N GLY A 405 -26.21 -14.26 -13.74
CA GLY A 405 -24.97 -13.50 -13.56
C GLY A 405 -24.69 -13.00 -12.14
N LEU A 406 -25.67 -13.02 -11.22
CA LEU A 406 -25.47 -12.59 -9.83
C LEU A 406 -24.68 -13.59 -8.97
N SER A 407 -24.31 -14.74 -9.54
CA SER A 407 -23.38 -15.70 -8.93
C SER A 407 -21.91 -15.35 -9.16
N LEU A 408 -21.62 -14.39 -10.04
CA LEU A 408 -20.27 -13.97 -10.38
C LEU A 408 -20.04 -12.54 -9.88
N VAL A 409 -18.85 -12.30 -9.34
CA VAL A 409 -18.36 -10.97 -8.97
C VAL A 409 -17.23 -10.59 -9.92
N THR A 410 -17.37 -9.43 -10.57
CA THR A 410 -16.38 -8.85 -11.46
C THR A 410 -15.42 -7.93 -10.71
N ASP A 411 -14.29 -7.60 -11.33
CA ASP A 411 -13.32 -6.63 -10.77
C ASP A 411 -12.75 -7.04 -9.40
N VAL A 412 -12.51 -8.34 -9.24
CA VAL A 412 -11.94 -8.94 -8.03
C VAL A 412 -10.53 -9.46 -8.27
N PRO A 413 -9.64 -9.39 -7.25
CA PRO A 413 -8.30 -9.95 -7.36
C PRO A 413 -8.33 -11.46 -7.63
N VAL A 414 -7.72 -11.87 -8.74
CA VAL A 414 -7.39 -13.28 -8.97
C VAL A 414 -6.13 -13.59 -8.18
N VAL A 415 -6.25 -14.51 -7.24
CA VAL A 415 -5.17 -14.89 -6.32
C VAL A 415 -4.76 -16.33 -6.53
N VAL A 416 -3.46 -16.56 -6.37
CA VAL A 416 -2.85 -17.88 -6.41
C VAL A 416 -2.07 -18.10 -5.12
N ASP A 417 -2.08 -19.35 -4.65
CA ASP A 417 -1.36 -19.79 -3.47
C ASP A 417 -0.28 -20.82 -3.89
N PRO A 418 0.98 -20.39 -4.02
CA PRO A 418 2.08 -21.28 -4.38
C PRO A 418 2.31 -22.40 -3.35
N LEU A 419 1.95 -22.20 -2.08
CA LEU A 419 2.16 -23.24 -1.06
C LEU A 419 1.28 -24.47 -1.31
N SER A 420 0.06 -24.27 -1.80
CA SER A 420 -0.87 -25.35 -2.13
C SER A 420 -0.76 -25.81 -3.58
N MET A 421 -0.43 -24.91 -4.51
CA MET A 421 -0.38 -25.22 -5.95
C MET A 421 1.01 -25.58 -6.49
N GLY A 422 2.08 -25.41 -5.70
CA GLY A 422 3.45 -25.71 -6.09
C GLY A 422 4.10 -24.59 -6.90
N ALA A 423 4.08 -24.70 -8.24
CA ALA A 423 4.78 -23.79 -9.13
C ALA A 423 3.83 -23.04 -10.07
N ILE A 424 4.17 -21.78 -10.38
CA ILE A 424 3.45 -20.95 -11.35
C ILE A 424 4.37 -20.73 -12.56
N GLY A 425 3.90 -21.12 -13.74
CA GLY A 425 4.59 -20.88 -15.00
C GLY A 425 3.99 -19.68 -15.74
N VAL A 426 4.82 -18.71 -16.11
CA VAL A 426 4.43 -17.57 -16.96
C VAL A 426 4.97 -17.81 -18.37
N SER A 427 4.11 -17.73 -19.38
CA SER A 427 4.49 -17.91 -20.78
C SER A 427 3.88 -16.81 -21.66
N GLY A 428 4.62 -16.40 -22.70
CA GLY A 428 4.20 -15.33 -23.61
C GLY A 428 5.40 -14.55 -24.15
N ALA A 429 5.11 -13.48 -24.89
CA ALA A 429 6.13 -12.54 -25.35
C ALA A 429 6.87 -11.92 -24.15
N ARG A 430 8.20 -11.79 -24.23
CA ARG A 430 9.04 -11.34 -23.11
C ARG A 430 8.60 -10.01 -22.52
N GLU A 431 8.19 -9.06 -23.35
CA GLU A 431 7.72 -7.73 -22.94
C GLU A 431 6.47 -7.77 -22.05
N VAL A 432 5.63 -8.79 -22.21
CA VAL A 432 4.38 -8.96 -21.45
C VAL A 432 4.57 -9.94 -20.29
N ALA A 433 5.38 -10.98 -20.48
CA ALA A 433 5.63 -11.99 -19.46
C ALA A 433 6.55 -11.48 -18.34
N LEU A 434 7.56 -10.67 -18.66
CA LEU A 434 8.55 -10.20 -17.68
C LEU A 434 7.95 -9.30 -16.58
N PRO A 435 6.99 -8.40 -16.85
CA PRO A 435 6.32 -7.63 -15.79
C PRO A 435 5.40 -8.48 -14.89
N ALA A 436 4.94 -9.63 -15.38
CA ALA A 436 4.05 -10.54 -14.65
C ALA A 436 4.79 -11.60 -13.83
N ALA A 437 6.01 -11.95 -14.26
CA ALA A 437 6.94 -12.86 -13.59
C ALA A 437 7.78 -12.12 -12.54
#